data_AF-A0A1J7FMG1-F1
#
_entry.id   AF-A0A1J7FMG1-F1
#
_cell.length_a   1.000
_cell.length_b   1.000
_cell.length_c   1.000
_cell.angle_alpha   90.00
_cell.angle_beta   90.00
_cell.angle_gamma   90.00
#
_symmetry.space_group_name_H-M   'P 1'
#
loop_
_entity.id
_entity.type
_entity.pdbx_description
1 polymer ?
#
loop_
_entity_poly.entity_id
_entity_poly.type
_entity_poly.pdbx_seq_one_letter_code
_entity_poly.pdbx_strand_id
1 'polypeptide(L)'
;GFDGIEIHGAYGYLHEQFMKDAVNDRADEYGGSIENRCRFTLEVVEAIANEIGPERVGIRLSPYAEFMESGDTNPKALGLYMANALNKYGILYCHMVEPRMKNVLQIDDQCPHSLVPMRKAFNGTFITNGGFDY
;
A
#
# COMPACT_ATOMS: atom_id res chain seq x y z
N GLY A 1 20.80 16.87 1.89
CA GLY A 1 19.84 16.15 1.02
C GLY A 1 18.62 15.79 1.83
N PHE A 2 17.69 15.01 1.27
CA PHE A 2 16.57 14.45 2.03
C PHE A 2 17.07 13.39 3.03
N ASP A 3 16.39 13.25 4.17
CA ASP A 3 16.70 12.23 5.18
C ASP A 3 16.22 10.82 4.76
N GLY A 4 15.21 10.78 3.89
CA GLY A 4 14.65 9.56 3.31
C GLY A 4 13.58 9.88 2.25
N ILE A 5 12.91 8.86 1.76
CA ILE A 5 11.86 8.97 0.74
C ILE A 5 10.62 8.17 1.14
N GLU A 6 9.47 8.54 0.56
CA GLU A 6 8.23 7.75 0.59
C GLU A 6 7.88 7.31 -0.83
N ILE A 7 7.74 5.99 -1.04
CA ILE A 7 7.19 5.44 -2.28
C ILE A 7 5.67 5.65 -2.27
N HIS A 8 5.16 6.32 -3.30
CA HIS A 8 3.72 6.59 -3.41
C HIS A 8 2.98 5.38 -4.03
N GLY A 9 2.59 4.42 -3.19
CA GLY A 9 1.83 3.21 -3.55
C GLY A 9 0.32 3.31 -3.33
N ALA A 10 -0.27 4.48 -3.50
CA ALA A 10 -1.63 4.80 -3.04
C ALA A 10 -2.38 5.70 -4.03
N TYR A 11 -3.68 5.92 -3.80
CA TYR A 11 -4.58 6.80 -4.53
C TYR A 11 -4.53 6.67 -6.07
N GLY A 12 -4.58 5.44 -6.57
CA GLY A 12 -4.80 5.12 -7.98
C GLY A 12 -3.62 5.44 -8.91
N TYR A 13 -2.44 5.77 -8.36
CA TYR A 13 -1.22 5.93 -9.15
C TYR A 13 -0.59 4.59 -9.53
N LEU A 14 0.45 4.62 -10.36
CA LEU A 14 1.04 3.47 -11.04
C LEU A 14 1.20 2.21 -10.17
N HIS A 15 1.83 2.33 -9.01
CA HIS A 15 2.01 1.20 -8.09
C HIS A 15 0.68 0.56 -7.65
N GLU A 16 -0.33 1.38 -7.35
CA GLU A 16 -1.64 0.91 -6.95
C GLU A 16 -2.43 0.34 -8.14
N GLN A 17 -2.24 0.89 -9.34
CA GLN A 17 -2.79 0.34 -10.58
C GLN A 17 -2.28 -1.07 -10.85
N PHE A 18 -1.00 -1.36 -10.60
CA PHE A 18 -0.47 -2.72 -10.65
C PHE A 18 -1.05 -3.61 -9.54
N MET A 19 -1.14 -3.09 -8.31
CA MET A 19 -1.58 -3.87 -7.17
C MET A 19 -3.06 -4.25 -7.17
N LYS A 20 -3.93 -3.51 -7.88
CA LYS A 20 -5.41 -3.62 -7.81
C LYS A 20 -6.05 -4.21 -9.06
N ASP A 21 -7.01 -5.11 -8.88
CA ASP A 21 -7.52 -6.00 -9.93
C ASP A 21 -8.62 -5.37 -10.78
N ALA A 22 -9.20 -4.25 -10.33
CA ALA A 22 -10.08 -3.45 -11.19
C ALA A 22 -9.32 -2.76 -12.34
N VAL A 23 -7.99 -2.57 -12.19
CA VAL A 23 -7.15 -1.88 -13.18
C VAL A 23 -6.16 -2.83 -13.84
N ASN A 24 -5.54 -3.74 -13.08
CA ASN A 24 -4.56 -4.67 -13.62
C ASN A 24 -5.23 -5.90 -14.27
N ASP A 25 -5.43 -5.81 -15.59
CA ASP A 25 -5.95 -6.88 -16.45
C ASP A 25 -4.84 -7.69 -17.14
N ARG A 26 -3.58 -7.56 -16.69
CA ARG A 26 -2.44 -8.24 -17.31
C ARG A 26 -2.52 -9.75 -17.13
N ALA A 27 -2.02 -10.46 -18.13
CA ALA A 27 -1.91 -11.92 -18.14
C ALA A 27 -0.45 -12.43 -17.99
N ASP A 28 0.50 -11.53 -17.72
CA ASP A 28 1.91 -11.86 -17.52
C ASP A 28 2.28 -11.99 -16.03
N GLU A 29 3.57 -12.08 -15.72
CA GLU A 29 4.08 -12.23 -14.35
C GLU A 29 3.80 -11.05 -13.42
N TYR A 30 3.21 -9.96 -13.93
CA TYR A 30 2.79 -8.79 -13.17
C TYR A 30 1.26 -8.69 -13.00
N GLY A 31 0.49 -9.66 -13.47
CA GLY A 31 -0.97 -9.70 -13.35
C GLY A 31 -1.54 -11.02 -12.82
N GLY A 32 -2.85 -11.05 -12.63
CA GLY A 32 -3.57 -12.21 -12.11
C GLY A 32 -3.45 -12.35 -10.58
N SER A 33 -2.54 -13.19 -10.10
CA SER A 33 -2.44 -13.49 -8.66
C SER A 33 -2.00 -12.26 -7.85
N ILE A 34 -2.35 -12.24 -6.56
CA ILE A 34 -1.94 -11.16 -5.64
C ILE A 34 -0.41 -11.01 -5.60
N GLU A 35 0.33 -12.11 -5.69
CA GLU A 35 1.79 -12.11 -5.73
C GLU A 35 2.31 -11.39 -6.97
N ASN A 36 1.74 -11.68 -8.14
CA ASN A 36 2.12 -11.06 -9.40
C ASN A 36 1.76 -9.58 -9.43
N ARG A 37 0.55 -9.21 -9.01
CA ARG A 37 0.09 -7.82 -8.95
C ARG A 37 0.95 -6.95 -8.03
N CYS A 38 1.42 -7.52 -6.91
CA CYS A 38 2.31 -6.82 -5.99
C CYS A 38 3.78 -6.80 -6.43
N ARG A 39 4.18 -7.65 -7.39
CA ARG A 39 5.57 -7.86 -7.81
C ARG A 39 6.28 -6.57 -8.18
N PHE A 40 5.68 -5.77 -9.06
CA PHE A 40 6.26 -4.51 -9.53
C PHE A 40 6.59 -3.56 -8.37
N THR A 41 5.64 -3.37 -7.44
CA THR A 41 5.84 -2.49 -6.29
C THR A 41 6.94 -3.02 -5.36
N LEU A 42 7.00 -4.34 -5.13
CA LEU A 42 8.02 -4.95 -4.27
C LEU A 42 9.43 -4.90 -4.92
N GLU A 43 9.53 -5.04 -6.24
CA GLU A 43 10.78 -4.86 -7.00
C GLU A 43 11.30 -3.42 -6.89
N VAL A 44 10.41 -2.42 -6.94
CA VAL A 44 10.79 -1.01 -6.74
C VAL A 44 11.23 -0.75 -5.29
N VAL A 45 10.53 -1.31 -4.30
CA VAL A 45 10.94 -1.23 -2.89
C VAL A 45 12.34 -1.82 -2.71
N GLU A 46 12.60 -3.00 -3.27
CA GLU A 46 13.90 -3.67 -3.21
C GLU A 46 15.01 -2.83 -3.83
N ALA A 47 14.78 -2.33 -5.05
CA ALA A 47 15.76 -1.52 -5.78
C ALA A 47 16.14 -0.25 -5.00
N ILE A 48 15.14 0.46 -4.44
CA ILE A 48 15.40 1.69 -3.68
C ILE A 48 16.07 1.37 -2.34
N ALA A 49 15.60 0.35 -1.62
CA ALA A 49 16.20 -0.06 -0.36
C ALA A 49 17.69 -0.46 -0.51
N ASN A 50 18.03 -1.13 -1.62
CA ASN A 50 19.42 -1.49 -1.94
C ASN A 50 20.29 -0.26 -2.24
N GLU A 51 19.73 0.79 -2.82
CA GLU A 51 20.47 1.99 -3.20
C GLU A 51 20.71 2.94 -2.02
N ILE A 52 19.68 3.20 -1.21
CA ILE A 52 19.74 4.26 -0.18
C ILE A 52 19.70 3.76 1.27
N GLY A 53 19.59 2.45 1.47
CA GLY A 53 19.38 1.83 2.77
C GLY A 53 17.89 1.73 3.13
N PRO A 54 17.40 0.56 3.58
CA PRO A 54 15.98 0.36 3.90
C PRO A 54 15.50 1.25 5.05
N GLU A 55 16.38 1.66 5.96
CA GLU A 55 16.09 2.56 7.08
C GLU A 55 15.74 3.99 6.64
N ARG A 56 15.82 4.29 5.34
CA ARG A 56 15.45 5.59 4.74
C ARG A 56 14.25 5.50 3.79
N VAL A 57 13.62 4.32 3.71
CA VAL A 57 12.52 4.04 2.78
C VAL A 57 11.22 3.88 3.55
N GLY A 58 10.20 4.62 3.15
CA GLY A 58 8.82 4.33 3.51
C GLY A 58 7.98 4.02 2.28
N ILE A 59 6.80 3.45 2.49
CA ILE A 59 5.80 3.27 1.44
C ILE A 59 4.41 3.65 1.97
N ARG A 60 3.67 4.39 1.14
CA ARG A 60 2.26 4.73 1.40
C ARG A 60 1.33 3.81 0.61
N LEU A 61 0.31 3.28 1.28
CA LEU A 61 -0.67 2.35 0.70
C LEU A 61 -2.11 2.78 1.02
N SER A 62 -3.06 2.50 0.11
CA SER A 62 -4.50 2.75 0.31
C SER A 62 -5.38 1.59 -0.15
N PRO A 63 -5.27 0.39 0.47
CA PRO A 63 -5.90 -0.82 -0.05
C PRO A 63 -7.40 -0.69 -0.29
N TYR A 64 -8.10 0.06 0.57
CA TYR A 64 -9.56 0.23 0.54
C TYR A 64 -10.05 1.44 -0.25
N ALA A 65 -9.17 2.37 -0.66
CA ALA A 65 -9.59 3.51 -1.46
C ALA A 65 -9.93 3.05 -2.88
N GLU A 66 -10.90 3.68 -3.54
CA GLU A 66 -11.30 3.38 -4.93
C GLU A 66 -11.08 4.61 -5.83
N PHE A 67 -10.12 5.47 -5.46
CA PHE A 67 -9.84 6.69 -6.18
C PHE A 67 -9.36 6.42 -7.60
N MET A 68 -9.79 7.24 -8.56
CA MET A 68 -9.49 7.06 -10.00
C MET A 68 -9.88 5.67 -10.51
N GLU A 69 -11.00 5.12 -10.03
CA GLU A 69 -11.52 3.80 -10.44
C GLU A 69 -10.56 2.63 -10.11
N SER A 70 -9.61 2.86 -9.20
CA SER A 70 -8.63 1.86 -8.76
C SER A 70 -9.10 1.14 -7.50
N GLY A 71 -10.09 0.25 -7.65
CA GLY A 71 -10.61 -0.64 -6.60
C GLY A 71 -9.98 -2.04 -6.62
N ASP A 72 -10.14 -2.79 -5.53
CA ASP A 72 -9.70 -4.19 -5.43
C ASP A 72 -10.87 -5.07 -4.97
N THR A 73 -11.03 -6.28 -5.52
CA THR A 73 -12.10 -7.19 -5.09
C THR A 73 -11.91 -7.75 -3.68
N ASN A 74 -10.68 -7.73 -3.14
CA ASN A 74 -10.35 -8.16 -1.78
C ASN A 74 -9.26 -7.27 -1.14
N PRO A 75 -9.60 -6.01 -0.81
CA PRO A 75 -8.63 -5.02 -0.34
C PRO A 75 -7.97 -5.41 0.99
N LYS A 76 -8.67 -6.23 1.79
CA LYS A 76 -8.13 -6.81 3.03
C LYS A 76 -6.99 -7.79 2.73
N ALA A 77 -7.17 -8.69 1.77
CA ALA A 77 -6.12 -9.63 1.38
C ALA A 77 -4.93 -8.89 0.76
N LEU A 78 -5.19 -7.90 -0.12
CA LEU A 78 -4.16 -7.05 -0.71
C LEU A 78 -3.31 -6.35 0.35
N GLY A 79 -3.95 -5.61 1.26
CA GLY A 79 -3.25 -4.89 2.32
C GLY A 79 -2.48 -5.80 3.27
N LEU A 80 -3.03 -6.99 3.59
CA LEU A 80 -2.36 -7.96 4.45
C LEU A 80 -1.16 -8.60 3.76
N TYR A 81 -1.26 -8.90 2.46
CA TYR A 81 -0.16 -9.43 1.67
C TYR A 81 1.00 -8.43 1.64
N MET A 82 0.72 -7.17 1.27
CA MET A 82 1.75 -6.13 1.21
C MET A 82 2.39 -5.89 2.58
N ALA A 83 1.61 -5.80 3.66
CA ALA A 83 2.16 -5.63 5.01
C ALA A 83 3.12 -6.76 5.42
N ASN A 84 2.81 -8.01 5.05
CA ASN A 84 3.71 -9.15 5.29
C ASN A 84 4.95 -9.12 4.39
N ALA A 85 4.77 -8.89 3.09
CA ALA A 85 5.85 -8.91 2.10
C ALA A 85 6.90 -7.83 2.37
N LEU A 86 6.47 -6.63 2.79
CA LEU A 86 7.36 -5.51 3.08
C LEU A 86 8.35 -5.80 4.22
N ASN A 87 8.03 -6.73 5.13
CA ASN A 87 8.94 -7.12 6.22
C ASN A 87 10.26 -7.72 5.70
N LYS A 88 10.25 -8.35 4.50
CA LYS A 88 11.46 -8.92 3.88
C LYS A 88 12.52 -7.84 3.61
N TYR A 89 12.10 -6.61 3.38
CA TYR A 89 12.97 -5.51 2.97
C TYR A 89 13.41 -4.62 4.13
N GLY A 90 12.83 -4.80 5.33
CA GLY A 90 13.22 -4.05 6.52
C GLY A 90 13.01 -2.54 6.41
N ILE A 91 12.08 -2.08 5.57
CA ILE A 91 11.82 -0.65 5.35
C ILE A 91 11.40 0.08 6.63
N LEU A 92 11.72 1.37 6.72
CA LEU A 92 11.53 2.20 7.91
C LEU A 92 10.07 2.25 8.38
N TYR A 93 9.13 2.49 7.46
CA TYR A 93 7.72 2.59 7.82
C TYR A 93 6.77 2.19 6.70
N CYS A 94 5.57 1.76 7.11
CA CYS A 94 4.41 1.61 6.24
C CYS A 94 3.37 2.66 6.65
N HIS A 95 3.02 3.55 5.70
CA HIS A 95 2.03 4.60 5.88
C HIS A 95 0.72 4.17 5.22
N MET A 96 -0.31 3.96 6.02
CA MET A 96 -1.55 3.35 5.57
C MET A 96 -2.71 4.35 5.65
N VAL A 97 -3.41 4.50 4.54
CA VAL A 97 -4.64 5.28 4.47
C VAL A 97 -5.77 4.49 5.16
N GLU A 98 -6.51 5.17 6.03
CA GLU A 98 -7.63 4.59 6.78
C GLU A 98 -8.74 4.09 5.84
N PRO A 99 -9.36 2.92 6.11
CA PRO A 99 -10.38 2.34 5.25
C PRO A 99 -11.62 3.20 5.04
N ARG A 100 -11.89 4.14 5.95
CA ARG A 100 -12.98 5.11 5.78
C ARG A 100 -12.71 6.13 4.67
N MET A 101 -11.49 6.26 4.17
CA MET A 101 -11.18 7.17 3.08
C MET A 101 -11.51 6.50 1.75
N LYS A 102 -12.65 6.84 1.14
CA LYS A 102 -13.03 6.34 -0.21
C LYS A 102 -12.16 6.95 -1.30
N ASN A 103 -11.83 8.23 -1.13
CA ASN A 103 -10.90 8.98 -1.96
C ASN A 103 -10.31 10.14 -1.14
N VAL A 104 -9.56 11.05 -1.78
CA VAL A 104 -8.90 12.17 -1.10
C VAL A 104 -9.86 13.22 -0.52
N LEU A 105 -11.14 13.21 -0.89
CA LEU A 105 -12.16 14.17 -0.44
C LEU A 105 -13.32 13.53 0.33
N GLN A 106 -13.48 12.21 0.28
CA GLN A 106 -14.66 11.52 0.79
C GLN A 106 -14.33 10.55 1.91
N ILE A 107 -15.02 10.73 3.03
CA ILE A 107 -14.96 9.89 4.22
C ILE A 107 -16.27 9.11 4.34
N ASP A 108 -16.18 7.82 4.64
CA ASP A 108 -17.28 6.94 5.00
C ASP A 108 -17.23 6.63 6.50
N ASP A 109 -17.97 7.40 7.29
CA ASP A 109 -18.02 7.25 8.75
C ASP A 109 -18.66 5.92 9.20
N GLN A 110 -19.26 5.14 8.29
CA GLN A 110 -19.85 3.83 8.57
C GLN A 110 -18.97 2.67 8.08
N CYS A 111 -17.72 2.94 7.70
CA CYS A 111 -16.80 1.91 7.20
C CYS A 111 -16.52 0.83 8.27
N PRO A 112 -16.85 -0.45 8.01
CA PRO A 112 -16.66 -1.52 8.99
C PRO A 112 -15.24 -2.09 9.01
N HIS A 113 -14.36 -1.62 8.12
CA HIS A 113 -13.02 -2.15 7.94
C HIS A 113 -12.01 -1.50 8.88
N SER A 114 -10.94 -2.23 9.20
CA SER A 114 -9.90 -1.78 10.13
C SER A 114 -8.51 -2.14 9.62
N LEU A 115 -7.52 -1.30 9.92
CA LEU A 115 -6.11 -1.56 9.63
C LEU A 115 -5.41 -2.45 10.66
N VAL A 116 -6.08 -2.84 11.75
CA VAL A 116 -5.48 -3.68 12.81
C VAL A 116 -4.79 -4.95 12.27
N PRO A 117 -5.36 -5.69 11.30
CA PRO A 117 -4.68 -6.85 10.72
C PRO A 117 -3.35 -6.48 10.04
N MET A 118 -3.31 -5.39 9.26
CA MET A 118 -2.09 -4.91 8.59
C MET A 118 -1.08 -4.39 9.60
N ARG A 119 -1.53 -3.68 10.64
CA ARG A 119 -0.65 -3.22 11.73
C ARG A 119 0.02 -4.39 12.42
N LYS A 120 -0.72 -5.48 12.71
CA LYS A 120 -0.17 -6.69 13.34
C LYS A 120 0.80 -7.45 12.44
N ALA A 121 0.63 -7.37 11.12
CA ALA A 121 1.45 -8.06 10.15
C ALA A 121 2.78 -7.33 9.86
N PHE A 122 2.80 -5.99 9.88
CA PHE A 122 4.01 -5.21 9.62
C PHE A 122 4.85 -5.02 10.90
N ASN A 123 6.14 -5.37 10.87
CA ASN A 123 6.99 -5.35 12.05
C ASN A 123 7.52 -3.95 12.41
N GLY A 124 7.59 -3.05 11.42
CA GLY A 124 8.17 -1.72 11.59
C GLY A 124 7.19 -0.65 12.10
N THR A 125 7.57 0.61 11.91
CA THR A 125 6.74 1.78 12.21
C THR A 125 5.53 1.83 11.29
N PHE A 126 4.34 1.98 11.86
CA PHE A 126 3.10 2.01 11.09
C PHE A 126 2.41 3.36 11.31
N ILE A 127 2.26 4.13 10.25
CA ILE A 127 1.67 5.47 10.26
C ILE A 127 0.26 5.36 9.69
N THR A 128 -0.73 5.92 10.36
CA THR A 128 -2.12 5.94 9.89
C THR A 128 -2.52 7.34 9.44
N ASN A 129 -3.30 7.44 8.35
CA ASN A 129 -3.80 8.72 7.84
C ASN A 129 -5.24 8.62 7.34
N GLY A 130 -6.09 9.55 7.74
CA GLY A 130 -7.45 9.69 7.21
C GLY A 130 -8.47 10.03 8.29
N GLY A 131 -8.96 11.27 8.29
CA GLY A 131 -10.07 11.77 9.12
C GLY A 131 -9.79 11.90 10.63
N PHE A 132 -8.53 11.89 11.06
CA PHE A 132 -8.19 12.08 12.48
C PHE A 132 -8.63 13.47 12.96
N ASP A 133 -9.14 13.52 14.19
CA ASP A 133 -9.41 14.73 14.93
C ASP A 133 -8.16 15.20 15.70
N TYR A 134 -8.29 16.36 16.34
CA TYR A 134 -7.27 17.01 17.15
C TYR A 134 -7.49 16.77 18.64
#